data_AF-A0A1I1KJA4-F1
#
_entry.id   AF-A0A1I1KJA4-F1
#
_cell.length_a   1.000
_cell.length_b   1.000
_cell.length_c   1.000
_cell.angle_alpha   90.00
_cell.angle_beta   90.00
_cell.angle_gamma   90.00
#
_symmetry.space_group_name_H-M   'P 1'
#
loop_
_entity.id
_entity.type
_entity.pdbx_description
1 polymer ?
#
loop_
_entity_poly.entity_id
_entity_poly.type
_entity_poly.pdbx_seq_one_letter_code
_entity_poly.pdbx_strand_id
1 'polypeptide(L)'
;MNISNNFDQSQVLFNKKFGEVNDNKVQDNQNSSFTDTLKDCINQVNNQQVQADSAKSSFVKGDNVSIDEVMIKGEEASLGLQFLVKTRDQLLDAYKELTRMQL
;
A
#
# COMPACT_ATOMS: atom_id res chain seq x y z
N MET A 1 -64.07 -8.35 -3.29
CA MET A 1 -63.15 -7.21 -3.54
C MET A 1 -62.36 -6.96 -2.26
N ASN A 2 -61.18 -7.57 -2.07
CA ASN A 2 -60.04 -7.07 -1.24
C ASN A 2 -58.83 -8.06 -1.16
N ILE A 3 -58.23 -8.45 -2.29
CA ILE A 3 -56.99 -9.28 -2.30
C ILE A 3 -55.80 -8.62 -3.00
N SER A 4 -55.88 -7.35 -3.40
CA SER A 4 -54.75 -6.65 -4.03
C SER A 4 -53.78 -6.01 -3.04
N ASN A 5 -54.16 -5.80 -1.77
CA ASN A 5 -53.39 -4.94 -0.85
C ASN A 5 -52.20 -5.63 -0.14
N ASN A 6 -51.94 -6.93 -0.36
CA ASN A 6 -50.81 -7.65 0.28
C ASN A 6 -49.71 -8.05 -0.73
N PHE A 7 -50.02 -8.07 -2.03
CA PHE A 7 -49.02 -8.33 -3.07
C PHE A 7 -48.15 -7.10 -3.33
N ASP A 8 -48.77 -5.91 -3.34
CA ASP A 8 -48.04 -4.65 -3.49
C ASP A 8 -47.08 -4.42 -2.31
N GLN A 9 -47.49 -4.73 -1.08
CA GLN A 9 -46.62 -4.65 0.09
C GLN A 9 -45.40 -5.57 -0.03
N SER A 10 -45.60 -6.80 -0.52
CA SER A 10 -44.51 -7.75 -0.73
C SER A 10 -43.51 -7.29 -1.80
N GLN A 11 -43.95 -6.50 -2.78
CA GLN A 11 -43.07 -5.87 -3.77
C GLN A 11 -42.34 -4.64 -3.24
N VAL A 12 -43.00 -3.78 -2.46
CA VAL A 12 -42.35 -2.60 -1.86
C VAL A 12 -41.33 -3.02 -0.78
N LEU A 13 -41.64 -4.08 -0.03
CA LEU A 13 -40.74 -4.66 0.98
C LEU A 13 -39.53 -5.36 0.34
N PHE A 14 -39.74 -6.05 -0.80
CA PHE A 14 -38.66 -6.63 -1.61
C PHE A 14 -37.76 -5.52 -2.17
N ASN A 15 -38.31 -4.46 -2.75
CA ASN A 15 -37.53 -3.35 -3.29
C ASN A 15 -36.72 -2.60 -2.21
N LYS A 16 -37.26 -2.47 -0.98
CA LYS A 16 -36.55 -1.88 0.16
C LYS A 16 -35.37 -2.77 0.64
N LYS A 17 -35.54 -4.10 0.64
CA LYS A 17 -34.50 -5.07 1.04
C LYS A 17 -33.27 -5.08 0.11
N PHE A 18 -33.46 -4.79 -1.18
CA PHE A 18 -32.35 -4.74 -2.15
C PHE A 18 -31.83 -3.30 -2.38
N GLY A 19 -32.62 -2.27 -2.07
CA GLY A 19 -32.19 -0.86 -2.14
C GLY A 19 -31.17 -0.46 -1.07
N GLU A 20 -31.20 -1.07 0.13
CA GLU A 20 -30.26 -0.77 1.22
C GLU A 20 -28.87 -1.45 1.06
N VAL A 21 -28.71 -2.38 0.11
CA VAL A 21 -27.41 -3.08 -0.10
C VAL A 21 -26.45 -2.26 -0.97
N ASN A 22 -26.94 -1.24 -1.69
CA ASN A 22 -26.11 -0.38 -2.55
C ASN A 22 -25.60 0.91 -1.87
N ASP A 23 -25.84 1.07 -0.56
CA ASP A 23 -25.36 2.23 0.22
C ASP A 23 -24.29 1.85 1.26
N ASN A 24 -23.77 0.61 1.17
CA ASN A 24 -22.44 0.35 1.70
C ASN A 24 -21.47 0.94 0.70
N LYS A 25 -21.12 2.21 0.93
CA LYS A 25 -19.92 2.88 0.46
C LYS A 25 -18.96 1.83 -0.13
N VAL A 26 -18.98 1.71 -1.46
CA VAL A 26 -17.76 1.41 -2.17
C VAL A 26 -16.87 2.54 -1.72
N GLN A 27 -16.12 2.26 -0.66
CA GLN A 27 -14.98 3.05 -0.31
C GLN A 27 -14.14 2.90 -1.57
N ASP A 28 -14.29 3.88 -2.45
CA ASP A 28 -13.19 4.57 -3.08
C ASP A 28 -12.21 4.93 -1.94
N ASN A 29 -11.60 3.88 -1.37
CA ASN A 29 -10.27 3.95 -0.82
C ASN A 29 -9.48 4.29 -2.04
N GLN A 30 -9.43 5.61 -2.27
CA GLN A 30 -8.43 6.37 -2.95
C GLN A 30 -7.63 5.47 -3.86
N ASN A 31 -7.81 5.65 -5.16
CA ASN A 31 -6.78 5.44 -6.17
C ASN A 31 -5.45 6.06 -5.70
N SER A 32 -4.80 5.46 -4.70
CA SER A 32 -3.40 5.64 -4.41
C SER A 32 -2.76 5.12 -5.68
N SER A 33 -2.29 6.06 -6.50
CA SER A 33 -1.63 5.71 -7.73
C SER A 33 -0.54 4.72 -7.36
N PHE A 34 -0.28 3.73 -8.22
CA PHE A 34 0.90 2.89 -8.06
C PHE A 34 2.17 3.75 -7.79
N THR A 35 2.22 4.93 -8.40
CA THR A 35 3.23 5.96 -8.17
C THR A 35 3.28 6.46 -6.74
N ASP A 36 2.14 6.66 -6.08
CA ASP A 36 2.05 7.12 -4.69
C ASP A 36 2.56 6.05 -3.74
N THR A 37 2.12 4.80 -3.92
CA THR A 37 2.61 3.65 -3.14
C THR A 37 4.11 3.42 -3.33
N LEU A 38 4.61 3.55 -4.57
CA LEU A 38 6.04 3.44 -4.86
C LEU A 38 6.83 4.58 -4.20
N LYS A 39 6.29 5.80 -4.25
CA LYS A 39 6.89 6.97 -3.59
C LYS A 39 6.94 6.81 -2.08
N ASP A 40 5.88 6.28 -1.48
CA ASP A 40 5.83 5.97 -0.05
C ASP A 40 6.85 4.90 0.32
N CYS A 41 7.00 3.87 -0.50
CA CYS A 41 8.01 2.83 -0.31
C CYS A 41 9.44 3.39 -0.39
N ILE A 42 9.73 4.27 -1.37
CA ILE A 42 11.01 4.98 -1.47
C ILE A 42 11.25 5.85 -0.22
N ASN A 43 10.23 6.59 0.23
CA ASN A 43 10.32 7.41 1.42
C ASN A 43 10.56 6.58 2.69
N GLN A 44 9.94 5.40 2.78
CA GLN A 44 10.12 4.47 3.88
C GLN A 44 11.55 3.93 3.94
N VAL A 45 12.11 3.49 2.81
CA VAL A 45 13.51 3.03 2.73
C VAL A 45 14.47 4.16 3.10
N ASN A 46 14.22 5.38 2.62
CA ASN A 46 15.02 6.55 3.01
C ASN A 46 14.96 6.81 4.53
N ASN A 47 13.78 6.68 5.13
CA ASN A 47 13.63 6.84 6.58
C ASN A 47 14.39 5.72 7.34
N GLN A 48 14.31 4.47 6.89
CA GLN A 48 15.08 3.37 7.46
C GLN A 48 16.59 3.63 7.37
N GLN A 49 17.07 4.18 6.26
CA GLN A 49 18.47 4.55 6.08
C GLN A 49 18.91 5.65 7.07
N VAL A 50 18.11 6.70 7.21
CA VAL A 50 18.38 7.78 8.18
C VAL A 50 18.37 7.27 9.62
N GLN A 51 17.47 6.35 9.96
CA GLN A 51 17.43 5.73 11.29
C GLN A 51 18.67 4.88 11.56
N ALA A 52 19.12 4.10 10.56
CA ALA A 52 20.35 3.30 10.67
C ALA A 52 21.58 4.20 10.87
N ASP A 53 21.67 5.31 10.13
CA ASP A 53 22.77 6.28 10.27
C ASP A 53 22.73 7.01 11.62
N SER A 54 21.53 7.36 12.11
CA SER A 54 21.36 7.93 13.44
C SER A 54 21.76 6.96 14.54
N ALA A 55 21.32 5.70 14.46
CA ALA A 55 21.67 4.66 15.42
C ALA A 55 23.19 4.40 15.43
N LYS A 56 23.81 4.38 14.24
CA LYS A 56 25.27 4.28 14.10
C LYS A 56 25.99 5.49 14.71
N SER A 57 25.51 6.70 14.47
CA SER A 57 26.10 7.91 15.04
C SER A 57 26.01 7.93 16.57
N SER A 58 24.87 7.57 17.14
CA SER A 58 24.69 7.46 18.60
C SER A 58 25.57 6.38 19.21
N PHE A 59 25.71 5.22 18.56
CA PHE A 59 26.63 4.18 19.01
C PHE A 59 28.09 4.64 19.01
N VAL A 60 28.55 5.29 17.94
CA VAL A 60 29.94 5.83 17.85
C VAL A 60 30.18 6.93 18.89
N LYS A 61 29.14 7.70 19.26
CA LYS A 61 29.20 8.71 20.33
C LYS A 61 29.24 8.11 21.74
N GLY A 62 29.04 6.81 21.89
CA GLY A 62 29.01 6.14 23.19
C GLY A 62 27.66 6.23 23.91
N ASP A 63 26.58 6.58 23.20
CA ASP A 63 25.22 6.51 23.74
C ASP A 63 24.81 5.05 24.01
N ASN A 64 23.78 4.85 24.84
CA ASN A 64 23.24 3.55 25.28
C ASN A 64 22.51 2.76 24.17
N VAL A 65 23.03 2.77 22.94
CA VAL A 65 22.52 1.99 21.81
C VAL A 65 23.32 0.69 21.74
N SER A 66 22.65 -0.46 21.68
CA SER A 66 23.33 -1.73 21.52
C SER A 66 23.90 -1.88 20.10
N ILE A 67 25.09 -2.45 19.98
CA ILE A 67 25.71 -2.72 18.68
C ILE A 67 24.82 -3.60 17.79
N ASP A 68 24.10 -4.54 18.41
CA ASP A 68 23.19 -5.46 17.73
C ASP A 68 22.06 -4.71 17.04
N GLU A 69 21.46 -3.70 17.69
CA GLU A 69 20.39 -2.90 17.11
C GLU A 69 20.87 -2.05 15.93
N VAL A 70 22.09 -1.49 16.02
CA VAL A 70 22.70 -0.74 14.91
C VAL A 70 22.98 -1.64 13.72
N MET A 71 23.52 -2.84 13.95
CA MET A 71 23.77 -3.81 12.89
C MET A 71 22.47 -4.27 12.22
N ILE A 72 21.44 -4.59 13.01
CA ILE A 72 20.13 -4.99 12.47
C ILE A 72 19.54 -3.88 11.61
N LYS A 73 19.46 -2.65 12.13
CA LYS A 73 18.92 -1.51 11.36
C LYS A 73 19.74 -1.21 10.11
N GLY A 74 21.06 -1.36 10.20
CA GLY A 74 21.96 -1.22 9.05
C GLY A 74 21.70 -2.27 7.97
N GLU A 75 21.51 -3.54 8.37
CA GLU A 75 21.23 -4.64 7.44
C GLU A 75 19.84 -4.50 6.81
N GLU A 76 18.83 -4.14 7.60
CA GLU A 76 17.47 -3.87 7.10
C GLU A 76 17.46 -2.76 6.05
N ALA A 77 18.15 -1.65 6.32
CA ALA A 77 18.25 -0.54 5.37
C ALA A 77 18.99 -0.95 4.08
N SER A 78 20.07 -1.72 4.20
CA SER A 78 20.84 -2.23 3.05
C SER A 78 20.00 -3.18 2.18
N LEU A 79 19.32 -4.14 2.80
CA LEU A 79 18.47 -5.10 2.09
C LEU A 79 17.27 -4.41 1.43
N GLY A 80 16.63 -3.48 2.14
CA GLY A 80 15.51 -2.68 1.61
C GLY A 80 15.90 -1.85 0.40
N LEU A 81 17.07 -1.21 0.44
CA LEU A 81 17.62 -0.45 -0.69
C LEU A 81 17.90 -1.36 -1.90
N GLN A 82 18.53 -2.52 -1.68
CA GLN A 82 18.80 -3.49 -2.76
C GLN A 82 17.51 -3.99 -3.40
N PHE A 83 16.49 -4.26 -2.60
CA PHE A 83 15.18 -4.67 -3.09
C PHE A 83 14.55 -3.56 -3.95
N LEU A 84 14.54 -2.32 -3.47
CA LEU A 84 14.00 -1.17 -4.20
C LEU A 84 14.69 -0.96 -5.56
N VAL A 85 16.01 -1.08 -5.61
CA VAL A 85 16.78 -0.99 -6.85
C VAL A 85 16.36 -2.06 -7.85
N LYS A 86 16.21 -3.32 -7.41
CA LYS A 86 15.73 -4.40 -8.27
C LYS A 86 14.30 -4.17 -8.76
N THR A 87 13.41 -3.70 -7.89
CA THR A 87 12.03 -3.37 -8.28
C THR A 87 12.00 -2.24 -9.30
N ARG A 88 12.79 -1.18 -9.12
CA ARG A 88 12.94 -0.10 -10.11
C ARG A 88 13.38 -0.66 -11.47
N ASP A 89 14.39 -1.51 -11.48
CA ASP A 89 14.92 -2.08 -12.73
C ASP A 89 13.86 -2.96 -13.42
N GLN A 90 13.16 -3.81 -12.67
CA GLN A 90 12.07 -4.63 -13.19
C GLN A 90 10.92 -3.80 -13.78
N LEU A 91 10.57 -2.66 -13.16
CA LEU A 91 9.52 -1.76 -13.67
C LEU A 91 9.94 -1.07 -14.97
N LEU A 92 11.20 -0.63 -15.05
CA LEU A 92 11.76 -0.06 -16.28
C LEU A 92 11.81 -1.08 -17.41
N ASP A 93 12.15 -2.33 -17.10
CA ASP A 93 12.21 -3.39 -18.09
C ASP A 93 10.82 -3.82 -18.56
N ALA A 94 9.85 -3.95 -17.65
CA ALA A 94 8.45 -4.17 -18.01
C ALA A 94 7.90 -3.07 -18.94
N TYR A 95 8.26 -1.81 -18.69
CA TYR A 95 7.88 -0.69 -19.57
C TYR A 95 8.50 -0.83 -20.98
N LYS A 96 9.79 -1.17 -21.07
CA LYS A 96 10.46 -1.40 -22.36
C LYS A 96 9.87 -2.60 -23.10
N GLU A 97 9.52 -3.66 -22.40
CA GLU A 97 8.94 -4.89 -22.98
C GLU A 97 7.55 -4.64 -23.56
N LEU A 98 6.67 -3.93 -22.84
CA LEU A 98 5.37 -3.51 -23.34
C LEU A 98 5.47 -2.69 -24.63
N THR A 99 6.48 -1.81 -24.72
CA THR A 99 6.72 -1.00 -25.91
C THR A 99 7.23 -1.84 -27.08
N ARG A 100 8.04 -2.88 -26.82
CA ARG A 100 8.55 -3.80 -27.84
C ARG A 100 7.49 -4.75 -28.40
N MET A 101 6.44 -5.07 -27.64
CA MET A 101 5.33 -5.90 -28.15
C MET A 101 4.41 -5.17 -29.14
N GLN A 102 4.41 -3.83 -29.15
CA GLN A 102 3.52 -3.02 -29.99
C GLN A 102 4.16 -2.57 -31.32
N LEU A 103 5.43 -2.89 -31.58
CA LEU A 103 6.11 -2.67 -32.87
C LEU A 103 6.09 -3.92 -33.75
#